data_AF-A0AAW6RM00-F1
#
_entry.id   AF-A0AAW6RM00-F1
#
_cell.length_a   1.000
_cell.length_b   1.000
_cell.length_c   1.000
_cell.angle_alpha   90.00
_cell.angle_beta   90.00
_cell.angle_gamma   90.00
#
_symmetry.space_group_name_H-M   'P 1'
#
loop_
_entity.id
_entity.type
_entity.pdbx_description
1 polymer ?
#
loop_
_entity_poly.entity_id
_entity_poly.type
_entity_poly.pdbx_seq_one_letter_code
_entity_poly.pdbx_strand_id
1 'polypeptide(L)'
;MKYPPLPRSLLAAACLLAACAAHAQPWTALTPEQQTALAPLAAQWPGMSPEQQGHWLALAQSYRSMSADEQASLQSRMREWAALTPQQRAQARQSFDEARSVPADEKKLRWEAYQHLPRQERERLAREPAPAIGAPDSAR
;
A
#
# COMPACT_ATOMS: atom_id res chain seq x y z
N MET A 1 -5.38 24.26 -5.24
CA MET A 1 -4.88 23.75 -3.94
C MET A 1 -3.80 22.73 -4.24
N LYS A 2 -2.55 23.17 -4.07
CA LYS A 2 -1.31 22.51 -4.50
C LYS A 2 -0.77 21.72 -3.31
N TYR A 3 -0.72 20.39 -3.42
CA TYR A 3 0.13 19.60 -2.55
C TYR A 3 1.55 19.58 -3.15
N PRO A 4 2.58 19.87 -2.35
CA PRO A 4 3.95 19.97 -2.83
C PRO A 4 4.52 18.59 -3.20
N PRO A 5 5.37 18.49 -4.24
CA PRO A 5 6.08 17.27 -4.55
C PRO A 5 7.11 16.97 -3.46
N LEU A 6 7.12 15.73 -2.96
CA LEU A 6 8.17 15.25 -2.07
C LEU A 6 9.52 15.39 -2.79
N PRO A 7 10.54 15.98 -2.14
CA PRO A 7 11.83 16.23 -2.78
C PRO A 7 12.51 14.91 -3.14
N ARG A 8 12.72 14.73 -4.44
CA ARG A 8 13.75 13.84 -4.98
C ARG A 8 15.11 14.46 -4.66
N SER A 9 15.75 14.05 -3.58
CA SER A 9 17.22 13.99 -3.40
C SER A 9 17.54 13.75 -1.93
N LEU A 10 17.99 12.54 -1.60
CA LEU A 10 19.21 12.33 -0.83
C LEU A 10 19.83 11.01 -1.32
N LEU A 11 20.90 11.14 -2.09
CA LEU A 11 21.79 10.06 -2.47
C LEU A 11 22.91 10.00 -1.42
N ALA A 12 23.26 8.79 -1.01
CA ALA A 12 24.43 8.37 -0.24
C ALA A 12 24.49 8.74 1.26
N ALA A 13 24.35 7.72 2.13
CA ALA A 13 25.50 7.02 2.70
C ALA A 13 25.08 6.14 3.90
N ALA A 14 24.79 4.87 3.64
CA ALA A 14 25.01 3.75 4.56
C ALA A 14 24.84 2.44 3.78
N CYS A 15 25.66 2.27 2.76
CA CYS A 15 25.89 0.96 2.16
C CYS A 15 26.94 0.27 3.03
N LEU A 16 26.51 -0.53 4.01
CA LEU A 16 27.26 -1.64 4.59
C LEU A 16 26.29 -2.42 5.48
N LEU A 17 26.06 -3.68 5.09
CA LEU A 17 25.24 -4.71 5.76
C LEU A 17 23.73 -4.76 5.40
N ALA A 18 23.44 -4.90 4.11
CA ALA A 18 22.31 -5.74 3.68
C ALA A 18 22.64 -6.46 2.37
N ALA A 19 23.88 -6.95 2.25
CA ALA A 19 24.19 -7.96 1.26
C ALA A 19 23.57 -9.28 1.73
N CYS A 20 22.70 -9.84 0.89
CA CYS A 20 22.17 -11.21 0.98
C CYS A 20 21.20 -11.51 2.13
N ALA A 21 19.94 -11.10 2.00
CA ALA A 21 18.82 -11.89 2.51
C ALA A 21 17.86 -12.22 1.36
N ALA A 22 18.36 -12.98 0.38
CA ALA A 22 17.52 -13.62 -0.65
C ALA A 22 16.65 -14.77 -0.07
N HIS A 23 16.52 -14.85 1.25
CA HIS A 23 15.77 -15.88 1.96
C HIS A 23 14.82 -15.19 2.93
N ALA A 24 13.57 -15.68 2.95
CA ALA A 24 12.57 -15.24 3.90
C ALA A 24 13.11 -15.43 5.33
N GLN A 25 13.09 -14.37 6.13
CA GLN A 25 13.52 -14.37 7.52
C GLN A 25 12.40 -14.98 8.37
N PRO A 26 12.67 -15.95 9.26
CA PRO A 26 11.66 -16.45 10.18
C PRO A 26 11.28 -15.35 11.20
N TRP A 27 10.02 -15.37 11.68
CA TRP A 27 9.53 -14.38 12.65
C TRP A 27 10.40 -14.27 13.90
N THR A 28 10.97 -15.39 14.34
CA THR A 28 11.85 -15.48 15.51
C THR A 28 13.23 -14.83 15.32
N ALA A 29 13.64 -14.56 14.08
CA ALA A 29 14.90 -13.85 13.78
C ALA A 29 14.74 -12.32 13.83
N LEU A 30 13.52 -11.80 13.93
CA LEU A 30 13.25 -10.37 14.01
C LEU A 30 13.64 -9.81 15.38
N THR A 31 14.10 -8.57 15.41
CA THR A 31 14.37 -7.88 16.68
C THR A 31 13.06 -7.64 17.45
N PRO A 32 13.09 -7.50 18.79
CA PRO A 32 11.88 -7.21 19.58
C PRO A 32 11.13 -5.96 19.10
N GLU A 33 11.88 -4.94 18.66
CA GLU A 33 11.33 -3.71 18.09
C GLU A 33 10.59 -3.99 16.77
N GLN A 34 11.19 -4.78 15.88
CA GLN A 34 10.55 -5.18 14.62
C GLN A 34 9.30 -6.04 14.87
N GLN A 35 9.36 -6.99 15.81
CA GLN A 35 8.21 -7.82 16.18
C GLN A 35 7.05 -6.97 16.72
N THR A 36 7.36 -5.91 17.48
CA THR A 36 6.35 -4.98 17.99
C THR A 36 5.70 -4.17 16.88
N ALA A 37 6.51 -3.62 15.98
CA ALA A 37 6.03 -2.85 14.83
C ALA A 37 5.19 -3.70 13.87
N LEU A 38 5.61 -4.95 13.64
CA LEU A 38 5.04 -5.88 12.67
C LEU A 38 4.02 -6.85 13.27
N ALA A 39 3.65 -6.70 14.54
CA ALA A 39 2.77 -7.63 15.25
C ALA A 39 1.49 -8.03 14.48
N PRO A 40 0.81 -7.12 13.75
CA PRO A 40 -0.36 -7.49 12.94
C PRO A 40 -0.10 -8.49 11.82
N LEU A 41 1.15 -8.63 11.37
CA LEU A 41 1.55 -9.51 10.26
C LEU A 41 2.10 -10.87 10.73
N ALA A 42 2.19 -11.10 12.04
CA ALA A 42 2.89 -12.27 12.60
C ALA A 42 2.37 -13.62 12.06
N ALA A 43 1.04 -13.75 11.91
CA ALA A 43 0.43 -14.99 11.43
C ALA A 43 0.70 -15.26 9.93
N GLN A 44 0.79 -14.19 9.13
CA GLN A 44 0.99 -14.25 7.69
C GLN A 44 2.48 -14.26 7.30
N TRP A 45 3.36 -13.84 8.22
CA TRP A 45 4.80 -13.70 8.02
C TRP A 45 5.47 -14.91 7.35
N PRO A 46 5.20 -16.17 7.76
CA PRO A 46 5.83 -17.35 7.14
C PRO A 46 5.42 -17.58 5.68
N GLY A 47 4.25 -17.09 5.27
CA GLY A 47 3.74 -17.20 3.90
C GLY A 47 4.15 -16.04 2.99
N MET A 48 4.96 -15.09 3.48
CA MET A 48 5.42 -13.95 2.70
C MET A 48 6.69 -14.28 1.91
N SER A 49 6.75 -13.76 0.69
CA SER A 49 7.99 -13.77 -0.11
C SER A 49 9.09 -12.90 0.54
N PRO A 50 10.37 -13.17 0.26
CA PRO A 50 11.47 -12.36 0.78
C PRO A 50 11.33 -10.87 0.43
N GLU A 51 10.82 -10.53 -0.76
CA GLU A 51 10.60 -9.14 -1.15
C GLU A 51 9.52 -8.47 -0.29
N GLN A 52 8.44 -9.18 0.04
CA GLN A 52 7.36 -8.67 0.90
C GLN A 52 7.86 -8.43 2.31
N GLN A 53 8.60 -9.38 2.88
CA GLN A 53 9.20 -9.23 4.21
C GLN A 53 10.17 -8.05 4.25
N GLY A 54 11.01 -7.89 3.22
CA GLY A 54 11.93 -6.76 3.10
C GLY A 54 11.22 -5.40 3.08
N HIS A 55 10.09 -5.28 2.37
CA HIS A 55 9.30 -4.04 2.34
C HIS A 55 8.77 -3.69 3.74
N TRP A 56 8.18 -4.67 4.44
CA TRP A 56 7.64 -4.45 5.78
C TRP A 56 8.73 -4.13 6.80
N LEU A 57 9.90 -4.77 6.71
CA LEU A 57 11.04 -4.45 7.54
C LEU A 57 11.54 -3.02 7.31
N ALA A 58 11.59 -2.56 6.05
CA ALA A 58 11.97 -1.19 5.74
C ALA A 58 11.00 -0.17 6.36
N LEU A 59 9.68 -0.42 6.29
CA LEU A 59 8.68 0.42 6.94
C LEU A 59 8.79 0.39 8.48
N ALA A 60 9.10 -0.77 9.06
CA ALA A 60 9.24 -0.94 10.51
C ALA A 60 10.48 -0.23 11.10
N GLN A 61 11.51 0.06 10.29
CA GLN A 61 12.71 0.77 10.78
C GLN A 61 12.39 2.16 11.37
N SER A 62 11.41 2.85 10.79
CA SER A 62 11.00 4.19 11.23
C SER A 62 9.92 4.17 12.33
N TYR A 63 9.48 2.98 12.75
CA TYR A 63 8.33 2.84 13.67
C TYR A 63 8.53 3.57 14.99
N ARG A 64 9.74 3.48 15.58
CA ARG A 64 10.07 4.14 16.86
C ARG A 64 10.10 5.66 16.79
N SER A 65 10.35 6.22 15.60
CA SER A 65 10.41 7.67 15.37
C SER A 65 9.05 8.27 14.99
N MET A 66 8.04 7.44 14.74
CA MET A 66 6.68 7.87 14.43
C MET A 66 5.93 8.27 15.70
N SER A 67 4.99 9.20 15.57
CA SER A 67 3.99 9.50 16.58
C SER A 67 3.05 8.31 16.83
N ALA A 68 2.32 8.32 17.96
CA ALA A 68 1.39 7.25 18.29
C ALA A 68 0.28 7.06 17.24
N ASP A 69 -0.21 8.16 16.65
CA ASP A 69 -1.24 8.11 15.60
C ASP A 69 -0.71 7.50 14.29
N GLU A 70 0.53 7.81 13.93
CA GLU A 70 1.20 7.24 12.76
C GLU A 70 1.47 5.75 12.95
N GLN A 71 1.93 5.35 14.14
CA GLN A 71 2.10 3.95 14.51
C GLN A 71 0.77 3.18 14.42
N ALA A 72 -0.30 3.74 14.98
CA ALA A 72 -1.64 3.14 14.93
C ALA A 72 -2.15 3.01 13.48
N SER A 73 -1.94 4.04 12.66
CA SER A 73 -2.31 4.04 11.24
C SER A 73 -1.54 2.98 10.45
N LEU A 74 -0.23 2.86 10.68
CA LEU A 74 0.60 1.84 10.04
C LEU A 74 0.11 0.44 10.41
N GLN A 75 -0.11 0.19 11.71
CA GLN A 75 -0.62 -1.10 12.16
C GLN A 75 -2.03 -1.38 11.65
N SER A 76 -2.88 -0.37 11.46
CA SER A 76 -4.21 -0.54 10.83
C SER A 76 -4.08 -1.05 9.41
N ARG A 77 -3.22 -0.41 8.60
CA ARG A 77 -2.96 -0.82 7.22
C ARG A 77 -2.38 -2.23 7.15
N MET A 78 -1.53 -2.61 8.10
CA MET A 78 -1.03 -3.98 8.20
C MET A 78 -2.17 -4.97 8.50
N ARG A 79 -3.09 -4.65 9.41
CA ARG A 79 -4.27 -5.49 9.70
C ARG A 79 -5.17 -5.65 8.48
N GLU A 80 -5.46 -4.54 7.81
CA GLU A 80 -6.25 -4.53 6.57
C GLU A 80 -5.60 -5.40 5.50
N TRP A 81 -4.30 -5.26 5.31
CA TRP A 81 -3.54 -6.09 4.38
C TRP A 81 -3.53 -7.57 4.78
N ALA A 82 -3.33 -7.87 6.06
CA ALA A 82 -3.30 -9.21 6.61
C ALA A 82 -4.66 -9.93 6.47
N ALA A 83 -5.75 -9.17 6.45
CA ALA A 83 -7.10 -9.66 6.21
C ALA A 83 -7.38 -9.96 4.72
N LEU A 84 -6.59 -9.43 3.78
CA LEU A 84 -6.77 -9.74 2.36
C LEU A 84 -6.42 -11.19 2.08
N THR A 85 -7.34 -11.92 1.46
CA THR A 85 -7.08 -13.28 0.94
C THR A 85 -6.11 -13.26 -0.25
N PRO A 86 -5.41 -14.37 -0.57
CA PRO A 86 -4.56 -14.44 -1.77
C PRO A 86 -5.29 -14.04 -3.06
N GLN A 87 -6.56 -14.44 -3.19
CA GLN A 87 -7.41 -14.07 -4.32
C GLN A 87 -7.66 -12.56 -4.37
N GLN A 88 -8.05 -11.93 -3.24
CA GLN A 88 -8.25 -10.48 -3.17
C GLN A 88 -6.97 -9.71 -3.50
N ARG A 89 -5.80 -10.23 -3.11
CA ARG A 89 -4.51 -9.60 -3.46
C ARG A 89 -4.18 -9.72 -4.94
N ALA A 90 -4.47 -10.86 -5.57
CA ALA A 90 -4.28 -11.03 -7.01
C ALA A 90 -5.20 -10.08 -7.81
N GLN A 91 -6.45 -10.01 -7.38
CA GLN A 91 -7.46 -9.14 -7.93
C GLN A 91 -7.06 -7.65 -7.79
N ALA A 92 -6.59 -7.22 -6.62
CA ALA A 92 -6.08 -5.86 -6.42
C ALA A 92 -4.88 -5.52 -7.31
N ARG A 93 -4.00 -6.50 -7.59
CA ARG A 93 -2.87 -6.35 -8.53
C ARG A 93 -3.35 -6.13 -9.95
N GLN A 94 -4.32 -6.93 -10.41
CA GLN A 94 -4.92 -6.76 -11.72
C GLN A 94 -5.52 -5.35 -11.88
N SER A 95 -6.36 -4.91 -10.94
CA SER A 95 -6.95 -3.57 -11.02
C SER A 95 -5.93 -2.45 -10.93
N PHE A 96 -4.82 -2.64 -10.21
CA PHE A 96 -3.73 -1.69 -10.21
C PHE A 96 -3.04 -1.60 -11.57
N ASP A 97 -2.75 -2.74 -12.21
CA ASP A 97 -2.15 -2.76 -13.55
C ASP A 97 -3.08 -2.15 -14.61
N GLU A 98 -4.39 -2.43 -14.54
CA GLU A 98 -5.41 -1.79 -15.36
C GLU A 98 -5.41 -0.27 -15.16
N ALA A 99 -5.50 0.22 -13.92
CA ALA A 99 -5.48 1.65 -13.62
C ALA A 99 -4.16 2.34 -14.02
N ARG A 100 -3.04 1.62 -13.92
CA ARG A 100 -1.72 2.09 -14.36
C ARG A 100 -1.66 2.21 -15.88
N SER A 101 -2.31 1.31 -16.61
CA SER A 101 -2.32 1.27 -18.07
C SER A 101 -3.13 2.41 -18.71
N VAL A 102 -4.07 3.02 -17.98
CA VAL A 102 -4.85 4.16 -18.49
C VAL A 102 -3.92 5.34 -18.81
N PRO A 103 -3.89 5.83 -20.07
CA PRO A 103 -3.05 6.95 -20.50
C PRO A 103 -3.34 8.24 -19.73
N ALA A 104 -2.33 9.12 -19.61
CA ALA A 104 -2.46 10.37 -18.85
C ALA A 104 -3.54 11.30 -19.41
N ASP A 105 -3.72 11.36 -20.72
CA ASP A 105 -4.72 12.23 -21.35
C ASP A 105 -6.15 11.69 -21.14
N GLU A 106 -6.30 10.37 -21.11
CA GLU A 106 -7.58 9.76 -20.76
C GLU A 106 -7.94 9.98 -19.28
N LYS A 107 -6.94 9.94 -18.38
CA LYS A 107 -7.14 10.32 -16.96
C LYS A 107 -7.61 11.77 -16.81
N LYS A 108 -7.05 12.71 -17.59
CA LYS A 108 -7.49 14.11 -17.59
C LYS A 108 -8.92 14.25 -18.09
N LEU A 109 -9.25 13.61 -19.21
CA LEU A 109 -10.60 13.66 -19.78
C LEU A 109 -11.65 13.11 -18.80
N ARG A 110 -11.36 11.97 -18.14
CA ARG A 110 -12.23 11.38 -17.11
C ARG A 110 -12.40 12.33 -15.91
N TRP A 111 -11.33 13.02 -15.51
CA TRP A 111 -11.39 14.02 -14.45
C TRP A 111 -12.22 15.24 -14.83
N GLU A 112 -12.05 15.77 -16.05
CA GLU A 112 -12.85 16.88 -16.57
C GLU A 112 -14.33 16.50 -16.66
N ALA A 113 -14.64 15.33 -17.21
CA ALA A 113 -16.01 14.81 -17.25
C ALA A 113 -16.63 14.71 -15.86
N TYR A 114 -15.87 14.24 -14.86
CA TYR A 114 -16.32 14.19 -13.47
C TYR A 114 -16.65 15.57 -12.89
N GLN A 115 -15.88 16.62 -13.24
CA GLN A 115 -16.16 17.99 -12.79
C GLN A 115 -17.45 18.57 -13.40
N HIS A 116 -17.82 18.12 -14.59
CA HIS A 116 -19.05 18.54 -15.27
C HIS A 116 -20.30 17.76 -14.84
N LEU A 117 -20.16 16.74 -13.97
CA LEU A 117 -21.31 16.00 -13.46
C LEU A 117 -22.20 16.87 -12.55
N PRO A 118 -23.55 16.77 -12.68
CA PRO A 118 -24.48 17.40 -11.77
C PRO A 118 -24.19 17.03 -10.31
N ARG A 119 -24.48 17.94 -9.37
CA ARG A 119 -24.22 17.72 -7.92
C ARG A 119 -24.82 16.41 -7.42
N GLN A 120 -26.05 16.08 -7.82
CA GLN A 120 -26.73 14.84 -7.44
C GLN A 120 -25.97 13.60 -7.93
N GLU A 121 -25.41 13.65 -9.13
CA GLU A 121 -24.66 12.53 -9.71
C GLU A 121 -23.30 12.34 -9.05
N ARG A 122 -22.62 13.45 -8.71
CA ARG A 122 -21.40 13.41 -7.90
C ARG A 122 -21.67 12.89 -6.48
N GLU A 123 -22.78 13.26 -5.87
CA GLU A 123 -23.21 12.74 -4.57
C GLU A 123 -23.55 11.25 -4.62
N ARG A 124 -24.11 10.76 -5.73
CA ARG A 124 -24.34 9.33 -5.96
C ARG A 124 -23.00 8.58 -6.02
N LEU A 125 -22.08 9.04 -6.87
CA LEU A 125 -20.75 8.44 -7.02
C LEU A 125 -19.91 8.48 -5.72
N ALA A 126 -20.10 9.50 -4.87
CA ALA A 126 -19.39 9.60 -3.60
C ALA A 126 -19.97 8.71 -2.49
N ARG A 127 -21.26 8.35 -2.58
CA ARG A 127 -21.93 7.41 -1.66
C ARG A 127 -21.76 5.98 -2.09
N GLU A 128 -21.56 5.74 -3.39
CA GLU A 128 -21.13 4.45 -3.87
C GLU A 128 -19.75 4.16 -3.27
N PRO A 129 -19.57 3.01 -2.58
CA PRO A 129 -18.25 2.62 -2.16
C PRO A 129 -17.39 2.57 -3.43
N ALA A 130 -16.27 3.30 -3.41
CA ALA A 130 -15.30 3.19 -4.49
C ALA A 130 -15.06 1.70 -4.75
N PRO A 131 -15.13 1.24 -6.02
CA PRO A 131 -14.98 -0.18 -6.31
C PRO A 131 -13.72 -0.64 -5.60
N ALA A 132 -13.89 -1.63 -4.71
CA ALA A 132 -12.78 -2.19 -3.97
C ALA A 132 -11.67 -2.46 -4.98
N ILE A 133 -10.47 -1.91 -4.74
CA ILE A 133 -9.31 -2.02 -5.63
C ILE A 133 -9.18 -3.52 -5.99
N GLY A 134 -9.73 -3.90 -7.15
CA GLY A 134 -10.00 -5.31 -7.46
C GLY A 134 -11.24 -5.66 -8.30
N ALA A 135 -12.41 -5.05 -8.15
CA ALA A 135 -13.60 -5.54 -8.88
C ALA A 135 -13.50 -5.26 -10.40
N PRO A 136 -13.52 -6.28 -11.29
CA PRO A 136 -13.69 -6.02 -12.72
C PRO A 136 -15.06 -5.37 -12.91
N ASP A 137 -15.06 -4.19 -13.52
CA ASP A 137 -16.27 -3.54 -14.02
C ASP A 137 -16.84 -4.44 -15.13
N SER A 138 -17.83 -5.25 -14.78
CA SER A 138 -18.55 -6.13 -15.69
C SER A 138 -20.05 -5.99 -15.42
N ALA A 139 -20.59 -4.83 -15.77
CA ALA A 139 -21.99 -4.58 -16.13
C ALA A 139 -22.16 -3.05 -16.23
N ARG A 140 -22.66 -2.42 -17.30
CA ARG A 140 -23.41 -2.84 -18.48
C ARG A 140 -23.52 -1.63 -19.40
#